data_AF-A0A933FVE5-F1
#
_entry.id   AF-A0A933FVE5-F1
#
_cell.length_a   1.000
_cell.length_b   1.000
_cell.length_c   1.000
_cell.angle_alpha   90.00
_cell.angle_beta   90.00
_cell.angle_gamma   90.00
#
_symmetry.space_group_name_H-M   'P 1'
#
loop_
_entity.id
_entity.type
_entity.pdbx_description
1 polymer ?
#
loop_
_entity_poly.entity_id
_entity_poly.type
_entity_poly.pdbx_seq_one_letter_code
_entity_poly.pdbx_strand_id
1 'polypeptide(L)'
;MSIVFVDCTLRDGGYYNNWDYPSDLIEEYLGAMSSLSVDYVEIGFRSFDKRGFKGGAAYSTDAWICRLPVPNGLNIGVMVNASEVVRHPDGVIPALEQLFAPASESPVTLVRFACHVHEIA
;
A
#
# COMPACT_ATOMS: atom_id res chain seq x y z
N MET A 1 -16.39 4.75 -21.68
CA MET A 1 -16.01 4.70 -20.25
C MET A 1 -15.02 3.55 -20.13
N SER A 2 -13.78 3.83 -19.72
CA SER A 2 -12.75 2.81 -19.55
C SER A 2 -12.89 2.16 -18.17
N ILE A 3 -12.68 0.85 -18.09
CA ILE A 3 -12.60 0.12 -16.82
C ILE A 3 -11.18 0.30 -16.28
N VAL A 4 -11.06 0.53 -14.97
CA VAL A 4 -9.77 0.59 -14.26
C VAL A 4 -9.61 -0.68 -13.43
N PHE A 5 -8.51 -1.38 -13.64
CA PHE A 5 -8.15 -2.60 -12.90
C PHE A 5 -7.18 -2.28 -11.77
N VAL A 6 -7.52 -2.74 -10.57
CA VAL A 6 -6.66 -2.68 -9.39
C VAL A 6 -6.47 -4.09 -8.89
N ASP A 7 -5.22 -4.57 -8.89
CA ASP A 7 -4.89 -5.86 -8.28
C ASP A 7 -4.41 -5.64 -6.83
N CYS A 8 -5.05 -6.32 -5.89
CA CYS A 8 -4.75 -6.22 -4.46
C CYS A 8 -4.23 -7.54 -3.87
N THR A 9 -3.68 -8.44 -4.68
CA THR A 9 -3.23 -9.77 -4.25
C THR A 9 -2.22 -9.71 -3.11
N LEU A 10 -1.20 -8.84 -3.16
CA LEU A 10 -0.21 -8.72 -2.09
C LEU A 10 -0.81 -8.08 -0.82
N ARG A 11 -1.73 -7.13 -0.95
CA ARG A 11 -2.40 -6.49 0.19
C ARG A 11 -3.37 -7.44 0.89
N ASP A 12 -4.27 -8.08 0.14
CA ASP A 12 -5.27 -9.00 0.68
C ASP A 12 -4.70 -10.39 0.98
N GLY A 13 -3.71 -10.87 0.24
CA GLY A 13 -3.05 -12.14 0.52
C GLY A 13 -2.16 -12.09 1.76
N GLY A 14 -1.72 -10.90 2.18
CA GLY A 14 -0.74 -10.73 3.23
C GLY A 14 -1.19 -11.18 4.62
N TYR A 15 -2.49 -11.39 4.82
CA TYR A 15 -3.04 -11.95 6.06
C TYR A 15 -2.45 -13.32 6.41
N TYR A 16 -2.05 -14.11 5.41
CA TYR A 16 -1.57 -15.48 5.62
C TYR A 16 -0.07 -15.57 5.93
N ASN A 17 0.71 -14.54 5.62
CA ASN A 17 2.18 -14.54 5.75
C ASN A 17 2.73 -13.28 6.41
N ASN A 18 1.90 -12.55 7.17
CA ASN A 18 2.30 -11.29 7.82
C ASN A 18 2.81 -10.22 6.85
N TRP A 19 2.29 -10.21 5.61
CA TRP A 19 2.75 -9.33 4.52
C TRP A 19 4.27 -9.44 4.26
N ASP A 20 4.84 -10.60 4.56
CA ASP A 20 6.25 -10.90 4.32
C ASP A 20 6.40 -11.82 3.11
N TYR A 21 6.86 -11.22 2.03
CA TYR A 21 7.05 -11.88 0.75
C TYR A 21 8.53 -11.82 0.36
N PRO A 22 9.08 -12.92 -0.19
CA PRO A 22 10.37 -12.89 -0.85
C PRO A 22 10.43 -11.79 -1.94
N SER A 23 11.58 -11.12 -2.08
CA SER A 23 11.72 -10.00 -3.01
C SER A 23 11.59 -10.42 -4.48
N ASP A 24 12.07 -11.61 -4.81
CA ASP A 24 11.95 -12.24 -6.13
C ASP A 24 10.49 -12.51 -6.50
N LEU A 25 9.68 -12.96 -5.54
CA LEU A 25 8.23 -13.13 -5.73
C LEU A 25 7.55 -11.79 -6.03
N ILE A 26 7.88 -10.72 -5.29
CA ILE A 26 7.30 -9.40 -5.53
C ILE A 26 7.70 -8.89 -6.92
N GLU A 27 8.96 -9.05 -7.31
CA GLU A 27 9.47 -8.65 -8.62
C GLU A 27 8.76 -9.39 -9.76
N GLU A 28 8.66 -10.71 -9.68
CA GLU A 28 7.95 -11.53 -10.67
C GLU A 28 6.47 -11.10 -10.78
N TYR A 29 5.83 -10.90 -9.63
CA TYR A 29 4.44 -10.46 -9.57
C TYR A 29 4.23 -9.09 -10.23
N LEU A 30 5.08 -8.09 -9.96
CA LEU A 30 5.00 -6.77 -10.58
C LEU A 30 5.20 -6.84 -12.11
N GLY A 31 6.14 -7.68 -12.56
CA GLY A 31 6.33 -7.94 -14.00
C GLY A 31 5.10 -8.58 -14.65
N ALA A 32 4.44 -9.52 -13.96
CA ALA A 32 3.21 -10.14 -14.44
C ALA A 32 2.06 -9.13 -14.53
N MET A 33 1.85 -8.30 -13.49
CA MET A 33 0.78 -7.29 -13.48
C MET A 33 0.95 -6.24 -14.57
N SER A 34 2.20 -5.81 -14.81
CA SER A 34 2.53 -4.92 -15.93
C SER A 34 2.22 -5.58 -17.28
N SER A 35 2.58 -6.86 -17.46
CA SER A 35 2.32 -7.60 -18.71
C SER A 35 0.81 -7.79 -18.97
N LEU A 36 0.01 -7.89 -17.91
CA LEU A 36 -1.45 -7.96 -17.99
C LEU A 36 -2.12 -6.59 -18.20
N SER A 37 -1.35 -5.50 -18.22
CA SER A 37 -1.85 -4.12 -18.34
C SER A 37 -2.84 -3.75 -17.23
N VAL A 38 -2.59 -4.20 -16.00
CA VAL A 38 -3.32 -3.74 -14.81
C VAL A 38 -2.95 -2.28 -14.55
N ASP A 39 -3.94 -1.43 -14.24
CA ASP A 39 -3.70 0.00 -14.03
C ASP A 39 -2.96 0.28 -12.72
N TYR A 40 -3.32 -0.44 -11.64
CA TYR A 40 -2.72 -0.29 -10.31
C TYR A 40 -2.44 -1.62 -9.62
N VAL A 41 -1.31 -1.70 -8.93
CA VAL A 41 -1.06 -2.72 -7.90
C VAL A 41 -1.19 -2.07 -6.53
N GLU A 42 -2.15 -2.52 -5.74
CA GLU A 42 -2.22 -2.23 -4.31
C GLU A 42 -1.23 -3.14 -3.58
N ILE A 43 -0.01 -2.64 -3.39
CA ILE A 43 1.16 -3.43 -2.97
C ILE A 43 1.05 -3.93 -1.52
N GLY A 44 0.25 -3.24 -0.70
CA GLY A 44 0.17 -3.52 0.72
C GLY A 44 -0.51 -2.44 1.54
N PHE A 45 -0.33 -2.52 2.85
CA PHE A 45 -0.75 -1.50 3.79
C PHE A 45 0.30 -0.39 3.94
N ARG A 46 -0.16 0.77 4.40
CA ARG A 46 0.62 1.87 4.94
C ARG A 46 0.14 2.08 6.39
N SER A 47 0.80 1.40 7.32
CA SER A 47 0.30 1.21 8.69
C SER A 47 1.29 1.71 9.75
N PHE A 48 0.74 2.15 10.88
CA PHE A 48 1.46 2.41 12.12
C PHE A 48 1.63 1.15 12.98
N ASP A 49 0.88 0.07 12.68
CA ASP A 49 0.86 -1.14 13.49
C ASP A 49 2.19 -1.90 13.44
N LYS A 50 2.91 -1.86 14.55
CA LYS A 50 4.19 -2.56 14.74
C LYS A 50 4.06 -3.76 15.68
N ARG A 51 2.84 -4.28 15.88
CA ARG A 51 2.61 -5.45 16.74
C ARG A 51 3.08 -6.72 16.04
N GLY A 52 4.08 -7.36 16.64
CA GLY A 52 4.69 -8.58 16.09
C GLY A 52 5.53 -8.30 14.85
N PHE A 53 6.02 -9.37 14.23
CA PHE A 53 6.74 -9.26 12.97
C PHE A 53 5.75 -9.10 11.80
N LYS A 54 6.04 -8.14 10.93
CA LYS A 54 5.35 -7.88 9.68
C LYS A 54 6.38 -7.54 8.60
N GLY A 55 6.16 -8.04 7.40
CA GLY A 55 7.05 -7.80 6.26
C GLY A 55 6.87 -6.42 5.65
N GLY A 56 7.65 -6.15 4.61
CA GLY A 56 7.70 -4.85 3.94
C GLY A 56 6.33 -4.37 3.45
N ALA A 57 5.49 -5.27 2.95
CA ALA A 57 4.17 -4.92 2.42
C ALA A 57 3.12 -4.54 3.50
N ALA A 58 3.40 -4.73 4.80
CA ALA A 58 2.53 -4.18 5.85
C ALA A 58 2.70 -2.67 6.05
N TYR A 59 3.89 -2.17 5.70
CA TYR A 59 4.25 -0.76 5.89
C TYR A 59 4.33 -0.02 4.55
N SER A 60 4.73 -0.75 3.51
CA SER A 60 4.88 -0.29 2.13
C SER A 60 5.51 1.09 2.03
N THR A 61 6.54 1.41 2.83
CA THR A 61 7.10 2.76 2.89
C THR A 61 7.66 3.19 1.53
N ASP A 62 7.72 4.50 1.27
CA ASP A 62 8.23 5.02 -0.01
C ASP A 62 9.67 4.54 -0.26
N ALA A 63 10.51 4.56 0.77
CA ALA A 63 11.88 4.03 0.70
C ALA A 63 11.95 2.52 0.39
N TRP A 64 10.96 1.73 0.79
CA TRP A 64 10.87 0.31 0.43
C TRP A 64 10.37 0.14 -1.00
N ILE A 65 9.31 0.84 -1.40
CA ILE A 65 8.76 0.80 -2.76
C ILE A 65 9.81 1.25 -3.79
N CYS A 66 10.57 2.31 -3.52
CA CYS A 66 11.63 2.80 -4.42
C CYS A 66 12.78 1.80 -4.64
N ARG A 67 12.90 0.74 -3.83
CA ARG A 67 13.88 -0.33 -4.02
C ARG A 67 13.33 -1.49 -4.85
N LEU A 68 12.02 -1.53 -5.09
CA LEU A 68 11.38 -2.54 -5.91
C LEU A 68 11.55 -2.19 -7.39
N PRO A 69 11.73 -3.18 -8.28
CA PRO A 69 11.83 -2.97 -9.71
C PRO A 69 10.43 -2.78 -10.33
N VAL A 70 9.71 -1.73 -9.96
CA VAL A 70 8.37 -1.44 -10.49
C VAL A 70 8.47 -1.12 -12.00
N PRO A 71 7.79 -1.87 -12.89
CA PRO A 71 7.82 -1.59 -14.32
C PRO A 71 7.24 -0.21 -14.67
N ASN A 72 7.82 0.43 -15.68
CA ASN A 72 7.32 1.72 -16.18
C ASN A 72 5.85 1.62 -16.60
N GLY A 73 5.03 2.56 -16.15
CA GLY A 73 3.60 2.61 -16.46
C GLY A 73 2.71 1.78 -15.53
N LEU A 74 3.27 0.95 -14.64
CA LEU A 74 2.51 0.30 -13.58
C LEU A 74 2.41 1.24 -12.37
N ASN A 75 1.19 1.59 -11.97
CA ASN A 75 0.97 2.49 -10.84
C ASN A 75 0.92 1.71 -9.52
N ILE A 76 1.43 2.30 -8.44
CA ILE A 76 1.41 1.69 -7.11
C ILE A 76 0.35 2.37 -6.24
N GLY A 77 -0.47 1.54 -5.60
CA GLY A 77 -1.40 1.92 -4.56
C GLY A 77 -1.06 1.32 -3.20
N VAL A 78 -1.54 1.95 -2.14
CA VAL A 78 -1.50 1.42 -0.77
C VAL A 78 -2.84 1.58 -0.08
N MET A 79 -3.08 0.75 0.93
CA MET A 79 -4.24 0.86 1.80
C MET A 79 -3.86 1.35 3.19
N VAL A 80 -4.68 2.23 3.78
CA VAL A 80 -4.57 2.65 5.18
C VAL A 80 -5.81 2.18 5.92
N ASN A 81 -5.67 1.63 7.13
CA ASN A 81 -6.83 1.47 8.02
C ASN A 81 -7.19 2.84 8.59
N ALA A 82 -8.38 3.34 8.28
CA ALA A 82 -8.80 4.67 8.71
C ALA A 82 -8.76 4.84 10.24
N SER A 83 -9.04 3.78 11.00
CA SER A 83 -8.99 3.81 12.45
C SER A 83 -7.60 4.08 13.02
N GLU A 84 -6.52 3.73 12.32
CA GLU A 84 -5.15 4.05 12.73
C GLU A 84 -4.87 5.56 12.65
N VAL A 85 -5.50 6.25 11.69
CA VAL A 85 -5.35 7.69 11.47
C VAL A 85 -6.32 8.48 12.33
N VAL A 86 -7.60 8.09 12.37
CA VAL A 86 -8.65 8.80 13.11
C VAL A 86 -8.42 8.74 14.62
N ARG A 87 -7.87 7.63 15.13
CA ARG A 87 -7.57 7.46 16.56
C ARG A 87 -6.12 7.81 16.91
N HIS A 88 -5.35 8.36 15.97
CA HIS A 88 -3.96 8.72 16.23
C HIS A 88 -3.89 9.85 17.29
N PRO A 89 -3.02 9.74 18.31
CA PRO A 89 -2.96 10.72 19.42
C PRO A 89 -2.61 12.13 18.95
N ASP A 90 -1.85 12.27 17.86
CA ASP A 90 -1.46 13.56 17.29
C ASP A 90 -2.54 14.17 16.38
N GLY A 91 -3.65 13.46 16.16
CA GLY A 91 -4.72 13.84 15.22
C GLY A 91 -4.48 13.40 13.78
N VAL A 92 -5.50 13.57 12.95
CA VAL A 92 -5.57 13.03 11.57
C VAL A 92 -4.48 13.59 10.66
N ILE A 93 -4.33 14.92 10.59
CA ILE A 93 -3.38 15.55 9.66
C ILE A 93 -1.93 15.21 10.03
N PRO A 94 -1.49 15.38 11.29
CA PRO A 94 -0.12 14.99 11.67
C PRO A 94 0.16 13.49 11.48
N ALA A 95 -0.83 12.63 11.64
CA ALA A 95 -0.68 11.20 11.36
C ALA A 95 -0.45 10.93 9.86
N LEU A 96 -1.21 11.58 8.98
CA LEU A 96 -1.00 11.43 7.53
C LEU A 96 0.37 11.97 7.08
N GLU A 97 0.81 13.09 7.65
CA GLU A 97 2.15 13.65 7.40
C GLU A 97 3.29 12.72 7.86
N GLN A 98 3.05 11.86 8.86
CA GLN A 98 4.00 10.83 9.27
C GLN A 98 4.04 9.61 8.32
N LEU A 99 2.92 9.30 7.65
CA LEU A 99 2.81 8.13 6.75
C LEU A 99 3.23 8.42 5.31
N PHE A 100 3.08 9.67 4.86
CA PHE A 100 3.21 10.06 3.47
C PHE A 100 4.12 11.27 3.29
N ALA A 101 5.03 11.16 2.32
CA ALA A 101 5.70 12.32 1.74
C ALA A 101 4.73 13.12 0.86
N PRO A 102 5.07 14.36 0.46
CA PRO A 102 4.33 15.07 -0.57
C PRO A 102 4.13 14.19 -1.82
N ALA A 103 2.95 14.25 -2.44
CA ALA A 103 2.60 13.37 -3.56
C ALA A 103 3.57 13.46 -4.75
N SER A 104 4.21 14.61 -4.97
CA SER A 104 5.24 14.80 -6.01
C SER A 104 6.56 14.06 -5.74
N GLU A 105 6.76 13.59 -4.51
CA GLU A 105 7.97 12.90 -4.05
C GLU A 105 7.71 11.41 -3.72
N SER A 106 6.45 10.98 -3.78
CA SER A 106 6.05 9.61 -3.45
C SER A 106 5.92 8.74 -4.69
N PRO A 107 6.34 7.46 -4.65
CA PRO A 107 6.05 6.50 -5.71
C PRO A 107 4.60 6.01 -5.69
N VAL A 108 3.82 6.36 -4.66
CA VAL A 108 2.41 5.96 -4.52
C VAL A 108 1.52 6.98 -5.21
N THR A 109 0.64 6.51 -6.10
CA THR A 109 -0.32 7.35 -6.82
C THR A 109 -1.77 7.06 -6.46
N LEU A 110 -2.03 6.02 -5.67
CA LEU A 110 -3.35 5.67 -5.15
C LEU A 110 -3.29 5.38 -3.65
N VAL A 111 -4.14 6.04 -2.88
CA VAL A 111 -4.34 5.75 -1.45
C VAL A 111 -5.79 5.37 -1.22
N ARG A 112 -6.03 4.17 -0.70
CA ARG A 112 -7.36 3.70 -0.32
C ARG A 112 -7.46 3.60 1.20
N PHE A 113 -8.64 3.89 1.74
CA PHE A 113 -8.91 3.76 3.17
C PHE A 113 -9.88 2.61 3.41
N ALA A 114 -9.46 1.63 4.20
CA ALA A 114 -10.37 0.66 4.79
C ALA A 114 -11.00 1.28 6.03
N CYS A 115 -12.33 1.29 6.09
CA CYS A 115 -13.06 1.87 7.21
C CYS A 115 -14.39 1.16 7.42
N HIS A 116 -14.82 1.11 8.67
CA HIS A 116 -16.22 0.92 9.01
C HIS A 116 -16.90 2.27 9.20
N VAL A 117 -18.18 2.39 8.84
CA VAL A 117 -18.93 3.66 8.92
C VAL A 117 -18.85 4.28 10.32
N HIS A 118 -18.93 3.48 11.38
CA HIS A 118 -18.89 3.97 12.77
C HIS A 118 -17.53 4.53 13.22
N GLU A 119 -16.47 4.34 12.44
CA GLU A 119 -15.14 4.88 12.75
C GLU A 119 -14.96 6.30 12.19
N ILE A 120 -15.83 6.73 11.28
CA ILE A 120 -15.69 7.99 10.52
C ILE A 120 -16.96 8.86 10.50
N ALA A 121 -18.04 8.40 11.14
CA ALA A 121 -19.34 9.10 11.21
C ALA A 121 -19.66 9.54 12.64
#